data_AF-A0A965YWF8-F1
#
_entry.id   AF-A0A965YWF8-F1
#
_cell.length_a   1.000
_cell.length_b   1.000
_cell.length_c   1.000
_cell.angle_alpha   90.00
_cell.angle_beta   90.00
_cell.angle_gamma   90.00
#
_symmetry.space_group_name_H-M   'P 1'
#
loop_
_entity.id
_entity.type
_entity.pdbx_description
1 polymer ?
#
loop_
_entity_poly.entity_id
_entity_poly.type
_entity_poly.pdbx_seq_one_letter_code
_entity_poly.pdbx_strand_id
1 'polypeptide(L)'
;ATDFSQNSIPILQKAIELASTMDGIVHVVHVVESSFFTLKNKEYIHLQCLEKITKEIPSFVKEHFHCVEGELKSSIAEVAKAINATLLIIENNQNKYLAEKIFIGSDVQSIIKQAGIPVLVFKHTHTLEYKSILILTDLSDTSVQFIERMATLFPKARLTLLHLWNLPVEFRLSLYGLEKEDIEEFKQRCFQDTNRAIESFVEKNALPKERIHTLLLETLAFETLKEINPEMVAMHTSGAISLFAFNLLKESFTDVLVHKVD
;
A
#
# COMPACT_ATOMS: atom_id res chain seq x y z
N ALA A 1 -3.28 3.17 12.28
CA ALA A 1 -4.18 4.22 12.79
C ALA A 1 -5.61 3.69 12.83
N THR A 2 -6.39 4.09 13.83
CA THR A 2 -7.79 3.62 14.01
C THR A 2 -8.75 4.78 14.19
N ASP A 3 -9.96 4.64 13.64
CA ASP A 3 -11.07 5.57 13.82
C ASP A 3 -12.10 5.07 14.86
N PHE A 4 -11.83 3.93 15.50
CA PHE A 4 -12.73 3.25 16.44
C PHE A 4 -14.14 2.93 15.90
N SER A 5 -14.32 2.90 14.58
CA SER A 5 -15.57 2.48 13.93
C SER A 5 -15.91 1.01 14.22
N GLN A 6 -17.10 0.56 13.80
CA GLN A 6 -17.62 -0.77 14.13
C GLN A 6 -16.67 -1.93 13.77
N ASN A 7 -15.86 -1.79 12.71
CA ASN A 7 -14.94 -2.83 12.23
C ASN A 7 -13.48 -2.64 12.68
N SER A 8 -13.20 -1.62 13.49
CA SER A 8 -11.82 -1.28 13.88
C SER A 8 -11.12 -2.34 14.74
N ILE A 9 -11.86 -3.10 15.55
CA ILE A 9 -11.29 -4.11 16.47
C ILE A 9 -10.78 -5.35 15.71
N PRO A 10 -11.55 -6.01 14.82
CA PRO A 10 -11.03 -7.09 13.99
C PRO A 10 -9.79 -6.70 13.18
N ILE A 11 -9.73 -5.45 12.72
CA ILE A 11 -8.58 -4.93 11.97
C ILE A 11 -7.37 -4.70 12.86
N LEU A 12 -7.58 -4.22 14.08
CA LEU A 12 -6.52 -4.12 15.05
C LEU A 12 -5.96 -5.51 15.41
N GLN A 13 -6.82 -6.51 15.57
CA GLN A 13 -6.39 -7.90 15.75
C GLN A 13 -5.56 -8.40 14.56
N LYS A 14 -6.05 -8.21 13.31
CA LYS A 14 -5.29 -8.52 12.09
C LYS A 14 -3.93 -7.82 12.05
N ALA A 15 -3.85 -6.55 12.45
CA ALA A 15 -2.60 -5.81 12.47
C ALA A 15 -1.62 -6.34 13.52
N ILE A 16 -2.11 -6.76 14.69
CA ILE A 16 -1.32 -7.40 15.75
C ILE A 16 -0.78 -8.75 15.28
N GLU A 17 -1.62 -9.56 14.64
CA GLU A 17 -1.23 -10.85 14.07
C GLU A 17 -0.18 -10.67 12.97
N LEU A 18 -0.40 -9.75 12.03
CA LEU A 18 0.57 -9.44 10.98
C LEU A 18 1.91 -9.00 11.58
N ALA A 19 1.92 -8.09 12.54
CA ALA A 19 3.14 -7.62 13.18
C ALA A 19 3.88 -8.76 13.89
N SER A 20 3.18 -9.70 14.50
CA SER A 20 3.80 -10.88 15.12
C SER A 20 4.54 -11.76 14.11
N THR A 21 4.08 -11.85 12.86
CA THR A 21 4.78 -12.58 11.80
C THR A 21 6.09 -11.90 11.35
N MET A 22 6.25 -10.63 11.71
CA MET A 22 7.37 -9.76 11.36
C MET A 22 8.28 -9.45 12.57
N ASP A 23 8.07 -10.12 13.71
CA ASP A 23 8.69 -9.80 15.01
C ASP A 23 8.56 -8.29 15.37
N GLY A 24 7.45 -7.68 14.94
CA GLY A 24 7.19 -6.25 15.03
C GLY A 24 6.41 -5.84 16.27
N ILE A 25 6.55 -4.56 16.64
CA ILE A 25 5.79 -3.94 17.73
C ILE A 25 4.61 -3.16 17.13
N VAL A 26 3.40 -3.38 17.65
CA VAL A 26 2.22 -2.61 17.25
C VAL A 26 2.00 -1.43 18.17
N HIS A 27 1.96 -0.25 17.54
CA HIS A 27 1.43 0.97 18.14
C HIS A 27 0.08 1.34 17.50
N VAL A 28 -0.85 1.80 18.34
CA VAL A 28 -2.18 2.23 17.91
C VAL A 28 -2.28 3.73 18.08
N VAL A 29 -2.51 4.44 16.99
CA VAL A 29 -2.78 5.89 17.01
C VAL A 29 -4.24 6.16 16.71
N HIS A 30 -4.85 7.01 17.53
CA HIS A 30 -6.15 7.61 17.30
C HIS A 30 -6.03 9.13 17.36
N VAL A 31 -6.47 9.80 16.30
CA VAL A 31 -6.50 11.27 16.22
C VAL A 31 -7.90 11.72 16.54
N VAL A 32 -8.03 12.63 17.50
CA VAL A 32 -9.28 13.24 17.91
C VAL A 32 -9.29 14.67 17.39
N GLU A 33 -10.35 15.06 16.69
CA GLU A 33 -10.50 16.44 16.23
C GLU A 33 -10.65 17.39 17.44
N SER A 34 -10.01 18.55 17.36
CA SER A 34 -9.99 19.55 18.44
C SER A 34 -11.38 19.97 18.92
N SER A 35 -12.38 19.93 18.03
CA SER A 35 -13.78 20.22 18.35
C SER A 35 -14.36 19.29 19.42
N PHE A 36 -13.94 18.01 19.48
CA PHE A 36 -14.46 17.05 20.45
C PHE A 36 -13.94 17.28 21.88
N PHE A 37 -12.77 17.89 22.05
CA PHE A 37 -12.23 18.17 23.39
C PHE A 37 -12.98 19.27 24.14
N THR A 38 -13.83 20.02 23.44
CA THR A 38 -14.76 20.98 24.06
C THR A 38 -15.85 20.28 24.89
N LEU A 39 -16.14 18.99 24.60
CA LEU A 39 -17.18 18.21 25.27
C LEU A 39 -16.62 17.31 26.38
N LYS A 40 -15.42 16.76 26.20
CA LYS A 40 -14.72 15.90 27.16
C LYS A 40 -13.22 16.13 27.06
N ASN A 41 -12.53 16.17 28.20
CA ASN A 41 -11.08 16.35 28.20
C ASN A 41 -10.36 15.13 27.57
N LYS A 42 -9.12 15.35 27.15
CA LYS A 42 -8.32 14.35 26.43
C LYS A 42 -8.08 13.05 27.17
N GLU A 43 -7.87 13.15 28.48
CA GLU A 43 -7.65 12.00 29.35
C GLU A 43 -8.86 11.08 29.40
N TYR A 44 -10.08 11.62 29.47
CA TYR A 44 -11.30 10.82 29.42
C TYR A 44 -11.43 10.06 28.10
N ILE A 45 -11.21 10.73 26.96
CA ILE A 45 -11.29 10.09 25.64
C ILE A 45 -10.24 9.00 25.50
N HIS A 46 -9.00 9.28 25.94
CA HIS A 46 -7.93 8.29 25.96
C HIS A 46 -8.32 7.03 26.76
N LEU A 47 -8.82 7.19 27.99
CA LEU A 47 -9.21 6.07 28.84
C LEU A 47 -10.33 5.24 28.21
N GLN A 48 -11.36 5.88 27.64
CA GLN A 48 -12.48 5.19 26.99
C GLN A 48 -12.04 4.39 25.75
N CYS A 49 -11.20 4.99 24.91
CA CYS A 49 -10.62 4.31 23.75
C CYS A 49 -9.74 3.13 24.17
N LEU A 50 -8.89 3.31 25.19
CA LEU A 50 -8.01 2.28 25.69
C LEU A 50 -8.78 1.12 26.34
N GLU A 51 -9.83 1.43 27.10
CA GLU A 51 -10.74 0.43 27.69
C GLU A 51 -11.40 -0.41 26.59
N LYS A 52 -11.85 0.22 25.50
CA LYS A 52 -12.39 -0.51 24.33
C LYS A 52 -11.36 -1.47 23.71
N ILE A 53 -10.12 -1.03 23.52
CA ILE A 53 -9.05 -1.91 22.99
C ILE A 53 -8.79 -3.07 23.96
N THR A 54 -8.55 -2.76 25.23
CA THR A 54 -8.10 -3.77 26.22
C THR A 54 -9.19 -4.75 26.64
N LYS A 55 -10.46 -4.37 26.50
CA LYS A 55 -11.59 -5.29 26.67
C LYS A 55 -11.62 -6.37 25.59
N GLU A 56 -11.43 -5.98 24.33
CA GLU A 56 -11.51 -6.90 23.17
C GLU A 56 -10.17 -7.57 22.85
N ILE A 57 -9.06 -6.95 23.27
CA ILE A 57 -7.68 -7.41 23.06
C ILE A 57 -6.92 -7.28 24.40
N PRO A 58 -7.13 -8.19 25.36
CA PRO A 58 -6.52 -8.11 26.69
C PRO A 58 -4.98 -8.15 26.69
N SER A 59 -4.38 -8.71 25.64
CA SER A 59 -2.92 -8.79 25.45
C SER A 59 -2.30 -7.48 24.94
N PHE A 60 -3.09 -6.46 24.62
CA PHE A 60 -2.60 -5.20 24.08
C PHE A 60 -1.78 -4.41 25.13
N VAL A 61 -0.58 -3.99 24.75
CA VAL A 61 0.32 -3.19 25.58
C VAL A 61 -0.17 -1.74 25.62
N LYS A 62 -0.66 -1.30 26.78
CA LYS A 62 -1.37 -0.02 26.95
C LYS A 62 -0.51 1.19 26.57
N GLU A 63 0.78 1.12 26.85
CA GLU A 63 1.78 2.14 26.55
C GLU A 63 1.96 2.36 25.05
N HIS A 64 1.51 1.42 24.22
CA HIS A 64 1.57 1.55 22.76
C HIS A 64 0.34 2.25 22.17
N PHE A 65 -0.61 2.70 22.98
CA PHE A 65 -1.74 3.51 22.53
C PHE A 65 -1.46 5.01 22.61
N HIS A 66 -1.58 5.67 21.46
CA HIS A 66 -1.37 7.09 21.26
C HIS A 66 -2.70 7.77 20.94
N CYS A 67 -3.26 8.51 21.90
CA CYS A 67 -4.43 9.36 21.68
C CYS A 67 -3.95 10.80 21.52
N VAL A 68 -4.04 11.34 20.30
CA VAL A 68 -3.49 12.65 19.94
C VAL A 68 -4.58 13.60 19.46
N GLU A 69 -4.34 14.88 19.68
CA GLU A 69 -5.19 15.97 19.20
C GLU A 69 -4.53 16.60 17.99
N GLY A 70 -5.31 16.88 16.94
CA GLY A 70 -4.85 17.68 15.83
C GLY A 70 -5.49 17.28 14.51
N GLU A 71 -4.86 17.72 13.42
CA GLU A 71 -5.23 17.31 12.08
C GLU A 71 -4.77 15.86 11.83
N LEU A 72 -5.66 15.04 11.23
CA LEU A 72 -5.48 13.60 11.05
C LEU A 72 -4.13 13.21 10.43
N LYS A 73 -3.81 13.78 9.26
CA LYS A 73 -2.64 13.40 8.45
C LYS A 73 -1.31 13.79 9.10
N SER A 74 -1.22 15.00 9.65
CA SER A 74 -0.03 15.53 10.32
C SER A 74 0.21 14.80 11.64
N SER A 75 -0.84 14.63 12.45
CA SER A 75 -0.73 13.93 13.74
C SER A 75 -0.29 12.47 13.56
N ILE A 76 -0.81 11.75 12.56
CA ILE A 76 -0.38 10.38 12.27
C ILE A 76 1.09 10.34 11.86
N ALA A 77 1.52 11.25 10.97
CA ALA A 77 2.91 11.32 10.51
C ALA A 77 3.88 11.67 11.64
N GLU A 78 3.51 12.60 12.53
CA GLU A 78 4.31 12.98 13.70
C GLU A 78 4.47 11.82 14.67
N VAL A 79 3.39 11.10 14.99
CA VAL A 79 3.45 9.91 15.84
C VAL A 79 4.31 8.82 15.19
N ALA A 80 4.10 8.54 13.91
CA ALA A 80 4.89 7.54 13.16
C ALA A 80 6.38 7.86 13.20
N LYS A 81 6.76 9.13 13.03
CA LYS A 81 8.14 9.60 13.16
C LYS A 81 8.66 9.45 14.58
N ALA A 82 7.89 9.86 15.60
CA ALA A 82 8.32 9.84 17.00
C ALA A 82 8.61 8.41 17.50
N ILE A 83 7.87 7.41 17.02
CA ILE A 83 8.06 6.00 17.38
C ILE A 83 8.96 5.24 16.40
N ASN A 84 9.55 5.92 15.40
CA ASN A 84 10.31 5.30 14.30
C ASN A 84 9.56 4.15 13.60
N ALA A 85 8.27 4.34 13.34
CA ALA A 85 7.44 3.35 12.67
C ALA A 85 7.99 3.04 11.27
N THR A 86 7.99 1.76 10.89
CA THR A 86 8.48 1.31 9.58
C THR A 86 7.36 1.07 8.57
N LEU A 87 6.13 0.89 9.07
CA LEU A 87 4.90 0.60 8.31
C LEU A 87 3.71 1.26 9.00
N LEU A 88 2.86 1.94 8.25
CA LEU A 88 1.57 2.45 8.71
C LEU A 88 0.44 1.57 8.19
N ILE A 89 -0.41 1.05 9.08
CA ILE A 89 -1.60 0.29 8.70
C ILE A 89 -2.84 1.16 8.88
N ILE A 90 -3.70 1.19 7.86
CA ILE A 90 -5.02 1.84 7.91
C ILE A 90 -6.09 0.94 7.30
N GLU A 91 -7.32 1.07 7.80
CA GLU A 91 -8.49 0.45 7.20
C GLU A 91 -9.02 1.31 6.05
N ASN A 92 -9.40 0.67 4.94
CA ASN A 92 -10.27 1.30 3.96
C ASN A 92 -11.73 1.25 4.43
N ASN A 93 -12.15 2.21 5.25
CA ASN A 93 -13.51 2.23 5.77
C ASN A 93 -14.48 2.75 4.69
N GLN A 94 -14.97 1.86 3.82
CA GLN A 94 -15.94 2.21 2.76
C GLN A 94 -17.33 2.62 3.30
N ASN A 95 -17.55 2.56 4.62
CA ASN A 95 -18.87 2.67 5.24
C ASN A 95 -19.14 3.97 6.02
N LYS A 96 -18.35 5.05 5.81
CA LYS A 96 -18.82 6.38 6.21
C LYS A 96 -19.78 6.91 5.14
N TYR A 97 -21.07 6.68 5.40
CA TYR A 97 -22.25 7.17 4.68
C TYR A 97 -22.53 6.52 3.33
N LEU A 98 -23.73 5.91 3.24
CA LEU A 98 -24.31 5.22 2.08
C LEU A 98 -24.43 6.06 0.78
N ALA A 99 -23.89 7.28 0.75
CA ALA A 99 -23.88 8.18 -0.40
C ALA A 99 -22.50 8.28 -1.11
N GLU A 100 -21.41 7.72 -0.56
CA GLU A 100 -20.05 7.94 -1.10
C GLU A 100 -19.33 6.63 -1.50
N LYS A 101 -19.96 5.82 -2.34
CA LYS A 101 -19.32 4.60 -2.93
C LYS A 101 -18.15 4.89 -3.90
N ILE A 102 -17.72 6.15 -4.06
CA ILE A 102 -16.77 6.55 -5.11
C ILE A 102 -15.39 6.92 -4.56
N PHE A 103 -15.25 7.19 -3.27
CA PHE A 103 -13.99 7.67 -2.70
C PHE A 103 -13.41 6.64 -1.73
N ILE A 104 -12.25 6.09 -2.08
CA ILE A 104 -11.22 6.02 -1.03
C ILE A 104 -11.14 7.45 -0.50
N GLY A 105 -11.45 7.66 0.78
CA GLY A 105 -11.57 9.00 1.34
C GLY A 105 -10.35 9.87 1.05
N SER A 106 -10.56 11.18 0.91
CA SER A 106 -9.49 12.20 0.86
C SER A 106 -8.44 11.98 1.95
N ASP A 107 -8.85 11.41 3.08
CA ASP A 107 -8.01 11.09 4.22
C ASP A 107 -6.95 10.03 3.91
N VAL A 108 -7.29 8.92 3.27
CA VAL A 108 -6.31 7.86 2.93
C VAL A 108 -5.25 8.42 1.99
N GLN A 109 -5.66 9.16 0.97
CA GLN A 109 -4.72 9.79 0.05
C GLN A 109 -3.81 10.80 0.76
N SER A 110 -4.39 11.60 1.65
CA SER A 110 -3.65 12.63 2.39
C SER A 110 -2.69 12.01 3.39
N ILE A 111 -3.08 10.90 4.03
CA ILE A 111 -2.22 10.10 4.90
C ILE A 111 -1.05 9.53 4.09
N ILE A 112 -1.30 8.85 2.96
CA ILE A 112 -0.25 8.32 2.08
C ILE A 112 0.72 9.43 1.66
N LYS A 113 0.21 10.62 1.35
CA LYS A 113 1.02 11.76 0.93
C LYS A 113 1.94 12.32 2.02
N GLN A 114 1.62 12.12 3.29
CA GLN A 114 2.31 12.74 4.43
C GLN A 114 3.01 11.74 5.36
N ALA A 115 2.69 10.45 5.29
CA ALA A 115 3.18 9.45 6.23
C ALA A 115 4.72 9.29 6.21
N GLY A 116 5.38 9.50 5.07
CA GLY A 116 6.83 9.32 4.92
C GLY A 116 7.31 7.86 5.06
N ILE A 117 6.39 6.93 5.22
CA ILE A 117 6.62 5.48 5.33
C ILE A 117 5.55 4.74 4.52
N PRO A 118 5.79 3.46 4.13
CA PRO A 118 4.81 2.63 3.48
C PRO A 118 3.49 2.60 4.25
N VAL A 119 2.40 2.76 3.52
CA VAL A 119 1.05 2.71 4.06
C VAL A 119 0.36 1.48 3.48
N LEU A 120 0.08 0.52 4.36
CA LEU A 120 -0.69 -0.68 4.06
C LEU A 120 -2.17 -0.39 4.33
N VAL A 121 -2.95 -0.43 3.26
CA VAL A 121 -4.40 -0.28 3.28
C VAL A 121 -5.03 -1.65 3.26
N PHE A 122 -5.57 -2.08 4.40
CA PHE A 122 -6.30 -3.34 4.46
C PHE A 122 -7.58 -3.25 3.62
N LYS A 123 -7.75 -4.25 2.78
CA LYS A 123 -9.03 -4.63 2.15
C LYS A 123 -9.67 -5.71 3.00
N HIS A 124 -10.91 -6.06 2.69
CA HIS A 124 -11.70 -7.09 3.38
C HIS A 124 -11.16 -8.52 3.13
N THR A 125 -9.84 -8.70 3.20
CA THR A 125 -9.13 -9.98 3.11
C THR A 125 -8.78 -10.49 4.50
N HIS A 126 -8.87 -11.81 4.69
CA HIS A 126 -8.45 -12.49 5.92
C HIS A 126 -6.95 -12.87 5.91
N THR A 127 -6.14 -12.23 5.07
CA THR A 127 -4.73 -12.58 4.93
C THR A 127 -3.92 -12.11 6.13
N LEU A 128 -3.30 -13.05 6.85
CA LEU A 128 -2.51 -12.76 8.07
C LEU A 128 -0.99 -12.76 7.80
N GLU A 129 -0.56 -13.42 6.73
CA GLU A 129 0.83 -13.49 6.28
C GLU A 129 0.84 -13.34 4.77
N TYR A 130 1.60 -12.38 4.24
CA TYR A 130 1.74 -12.19 2.80
C TYR A 130 2.87 -13.08 2.26
N LYS A 131 2.51 -14.12 1.52
CA LYS A 131 3.39 -15.05 0.82
C LYS A 131 3.57 -14.68 -0.66
N SER A 132 2.62 -13.95 -1.25
CA SER A 132 2.68 -13.49 -2.64
C SER A 132 2.39 -12.00 -2.75
N ILE A 133 3.40 -11.22 -3.16
CA ILE A 133 3.27 -9.77 -3.32
C ILE A 133 3.53 -9.40 -4.78
N LEU A 134 2.59 -8.72 -5.40
CA LEU A 134 2.76 -8.10 -6.71
C LEU A 134 3.31 -6.69 -6.52
N ILE A 135 4.55 -6.44 -6.92
CA ILE A 135 5.21 -5.13 -6.83
C ILE A 135 5.23 -4.47 -8.21
N LEU A 136 4.64 -3.30 -8.33
CA LEU A 136 4.76 -2.51 -9.56
C LEU A 136 6.09 -1.76 -9.59
N THR A 137 6.78 -1.83 -10.72
CA THR A 137 8.07 -1.17 -10.91
C THR A 137 8.14 -0.44 -12.24
N ASP A 138 8.76 0.74 -12.20
CA ASP A 138 9.16 1.54 -13.36
C ASP A 138 10.65 1.37 -13.70
N LEU A 139 11.32 0.39 -13.08
CA LEU A 139 12.76 0.12 -13.21
C LEU A 139 13.69 1.27 -12.79
N SER A 140 13.19 2.24 -12.00
CA SER A 140 14.00 3.34 -11.45
C SER A 140 14.80 2.92 -10.21
N ASP A 141 15.78 3.73 -9.81
CA ASP A 141 16.49 3.55 -8.54
C ASP A 141 15.54 3.63 -7.33
N THR A 142 14.48 4.44 -7.43
CA THR A 142 13.41 4.50 -6.43
C THR A 142 12.66 3.17 -6.32
N SER A 143 12.41 2.50 -7.46
CA SER A 143 11.86 1.14 -7.46
C SER A 143 12.79 0.16 -6.74
N VAL A 144 14.11 0.27 -6.90
CA VAL A 144 15.08 -0.60 -6.20
C VAL A 144 14.92 -0.47 -4.69
N GLN A 145 14.98 0.76 -4.17
CA GLN A 145 14.84 1.03 -2.74
C GLN A 145 13.49 0.54 -2.19
N PHE A 146 12.43 0.71 -2.98
CA PHE A 146 11.11 0.21 -2.61
C PHE A 146 11.07 -1.32 -2.54
N ILE A 147 11.62 -2.01 -3.54
CA ILE A 147 11.66 -3.48 -3.57
C ILE A 147 12.51 -4.02 -2.41
N GLU A 148 13.66 -3.41 -2.10
CA GLU A 148 14.50 -3.77 -0.95
C GLU A 148 13.74 -3.63 0.38
N ARG A 149 12.98 -2.53 0.52
CA ARG A 149 12.14 -2.30 1.69
C ARG A 149 11.03 -3.34 1.80
N MET A 150 10.38 -3.69 0.69
CA MET A 150 9.37 -4.75 0.65
C MET A 150 9.97 -6.12 0.99
N ALA A 151 11.15 -6.42 0.47
CA ALA A 151 11.88 -7.65 0.77
C ALA A 151 12.26 -7.76 2.26
N THR A 152 12.52 -6.63 2.93
CA THR A 152 12.84 -6.55 4.35
C THR A 152 11.59 -6.66 5.22
N LEU A 153 10.50 -5.95 4.86
CA LEU A 153 9.23 -6.01 5.59
C LEU A 153 8.56 -7.39 5.47
N PHE A 154 8.69 -8.04 4.30
CA PHE A 154 8.06 -9.32 4.02
C PHE A 154 9.11 -10.36 3.61
N PRO A 155 9.93 -10.85 4.56
CA PRO A 155 11.08 -11.71 4.26
C PRO A 155 10.69 -13.08 3.70
N LYS A 156 9.47 -13.55 4.00
CA LYS A 156 8.94 -14.84 3.54
C LYS A 156 8.14 -14.74 2.24
N ALA A 157 7.88 -13.52 1.75
CA ALA A 157 7.08 -13.32 0.55
C ALA A 157 7.89 -13.62 -0.72
N ARG A 158 7.23 -14.27 -1.69
CA ARG A 158 7.63 -14.22 -3.08
C ARG A 158 7.22 -12.87 -3.66
N LEU A 159 8.13 -12.22 -4.36
CA LEU A 159 7.95 -10.90 -4.94
C LEU A 159 7.81 -11.03 -6.45
N THR A 160 6.64 -10.74 -6.99
CA THR A 160 6.42 -10.65 -8.44
C THR A 160 6.56 -9.20 -8.86
N LEU A 161 7.66 -8.87 -9.55
CA LEU A 161 7.90 -7.55 -10.11
C LEU A 161 7.12 -7.41 -11.42
N LEU A 162 6.07 -6.61 -11.38
CA LEU A 162 5.28 -6.25 -12.55
C LEU A 162 5.81 -4.94 -13.15
N HIS A 163 6.29 -5.01 -14.38
CA HIS A 163 6.58 -3.84 -15.18
C HIS A 163 5.56 -3.71 -16.31
N LEU A 164 4.93 -2.54 -16.40
CA LEU A 164 4.00 -2.21 -17.47
C LEU A 164 4.77 -1.60 -18.63
N TRP A 165 4.85 -2.34 -19.73
CA TRP A 165 5.53 -1.87 -20.93
C TRP A 165 4.52 -1.25 -21.88
N ASN A 166 4.89 -0.13 -22.50
CA ASN A 166 4.01 0.58 -23.40
C ASN A 166 4.64 0.69 -24.78
N LEU A 167 3.80 0.61 -25.80
CA LEU A 167 4.17 1.05 -27.15
C LEU A 167 4.10 2.57 -27.22
N PRO A 168 5.14 3.24 -27.77
CA PRO A 168 5.05 4.66 -28.07
C PRO A 168 3.94 4.91 -29.11
N VAL A 169 2.76 5.32 -28.62
CA VAL A 169 1.59 5.79 -29.36
C VAL A 169 1.23 4.91 -30.56
N GLU A 170 0.60 3.76 -30.29
CA GLU A 170 0.15 2.78 -31.30
C GLU A 170 -0.63 3.42 -32.47
N PHE A 171 -1.43 4.46 -32.19
CA PHE A 171 -2.17 5.21 -33.22
C PHE A 171 -1.27 5.89 -34.26
N ARG A 172 -0.03 6.26 -33.91
CA ARG A 172 0.90 6.91 -34.85
C ARG A 172 1.61 5.91 -35.76
N LEU A 173 1.72 4.65 -35.35
CA LEU A 173 2.44 3.64 -36.13
C LEU A 173 1.72 3.38 -37.47
N SER A 174 0.40 3.27 -37.45
CA SER A 174 -0.40 3.16 -38.68
C SER A 174 -0.39 4.44 -39.53
N LEU A 175 -0.31 5.62 -38.90
CA LEU A 175 -0.17 6.90 -39.62
C LEU A 175 1.18 7.06 -40.33
N TYR A 176 2.19 6.27 -39.95
CA TYR A 176 3.51 6.25 -40.60
C TYR A 176 3.59 5.26 -41.76
N GLY A 177 2.47 4.64 -42.15
CA GLY A 177 2.42 3.67 -43.24
C GLY A 177 2.97 2.30 -42.88
N LEU A 178 3.12 2.00 -41.58
CA LEU A 178 3.49 0.66 -41.11
C LEU A 178 2.32 -0.30 -41.28
N GLU A 179 2.59 -1.46 -41.88
CA GLU A 179 1.62 -2.53 -41.99
C GLU A 179 1.51 -3.30 -40.66
N LYS A 180 0.57 -4.24 -40.58
CA LYS A 180 0.33 -4.99 -39.34
C LYS A 180 1.56 -5.81 -38.94
N GLU A 181 2.24 -6.37 -39.92
CA GLU A 181 3.46 -7.15 -39.76
C GLU A 181 4.59 -6.31 -39.16
N ASP A 182 4.78 -5.08 -39.65
CA ASP A 182 5.78 -4.14 -39.11
C ASP A 182 5.48 -3.76 -37.64
N ILE A 183 4.19 -3.53 -37.34
CA ILE A 183 3.75 -3.20 -35.98
C ILE A 183 4.01 -4.40 -35.05
N GLU A 184 3.71 -5.62 -35.49
CA GLU A 184 3.92 -6.82 -34.68
C GLU A 184 5.41 -7.08 -34.44
N GLU A 185 6.26 -6.92 -35.45
CA GLU A 185 7.71 -7.00 -35.30
C GLU A 185 8.23 -5.95 -34.30
N PHE A 186 7.73 -4.72 -34.39
CA PHE A 186 8.07 -3.65 -33.45
C PHE A 186 7.62 -3.99 -32.03
N LYS A 187 6.40 -4.53 -31.84
CA LYS A 187 5.90 -5.01 -30.53
C LYS A 187 6.82 -6.06 -29.93
N GLN A 188 7.19 -7.06 -30.72
CA GLN A 188 8.08 -8.14 -30.27
C GLN A 188 9.44 -7.59 -29.84
N ARG A 189 10.00 -6.64 -30.59
CA ARG A 189 11.27 -6.00 -30.24
C ARG A 189 11.15 -5.19 -28.94
N CYS A 190 10.11 -4.37 -28.77
CA CYS A 190 9.88 -3.64 -27.52
C CYS A 190 9.74 -4.58 -26.32
N PHE A 191 9.02 -5.70 -26.49
CA PHE A 191 8.87 -6.70 -25.45
C PHE A 191 10.21 -7.36 -25.09
N GLN A 192 11.03 -7.75 -26.08
CA GLN A 192 12.37 -8.32 -25.87
C GLN A 192 13.33 -7.33 -25.19
N ASP A 193 13.31 -6.06 -25.62
CA ASP A 193 14.11 -4.98 -25.02
C ASP A 193 13.73 -4.77 -23.56
N THR A 194 12.42 -4.79 -23.27
CA THR A 194 11.90 -4.67 -21.90
C THR A 194 12.26 -5.87 -21.03
N ASN A 195 12.16 -7.10 -21.57
CA ASN A 195 12.59 -8.31 -20.85
C ASN A 195 14.07 -8.21 -20.44
N ARG A 196 14.94 -7.81 -21.37
CA ARG A 196 16.36 -7.60 -21.06
C ARG A 196 16.57 -6.50 -20.02
N ALA A 197 15.76 -5.44 -20.07
CA ALA A 197 15.84 -4.34 -19.11
C ALA A 197 15.46 -4.80 -17.69
N ILE A 198 14.35 -5.54 -17.52
CA ILE A 198 13.93 -6.02 -16.20
C ILE A 198 14.87 -7.10 -15.65
N GLU A 199 15.37 -8.01 -16.49
CA GLU A 199 16.40 -8.99 -16.11
C GLU A 199 17.67 -8.27 -15.64
N SER A 200 18.17 -7.32 -16.45
CA SER A 200 19.32 -6.50 -16.07
C SER A 200 19.08 -5.69 -14.80
N PHE A 201 17.85 -5.21 -14.57
CA PHE A 201 17.47 -4.47 -13.37
C PHE A 201 17.56 -5.38 -12.13
N VAL A 202 17.06 -6.61 -12.21
CA VAL A 202 17.18 -7.58 -11.12
C VAL A 202 18.64 -8.00 -10.90
N GLU A 203 19.41 -8.18 -11.98
CA GLU A 203 20.78 -8.66 -11.89
C GLU A 203 21.76 -7.67 -11.25
N LYS A 204 21.64 -6.39 -11.64
CA LYS A 204 22.58 -5.33 -11.23
C LYS A 204 22.36 -4.83 -9.80
N ASN A 205 21.16 -5.02 -9.26
CA ASN A 205 20.79 -4.54 -7.94
C ASN A 205 20.91 -5.66 -6.88
N ALA A 206 21.09 -5.28 -5.62
CA ALA A 206 21.25 -6.22 -4.49
C ALA A 206 19.90 -6.80 -4.02
N LEU A 207 19.07 -7.25 -4.97
CA LEU A 207 17.73 -7.78 -4.71
C LEU A 207 17.78 -9.29 -4.39
N PRO A 208 16.82 -9.83 -3.59
CA PRO A 208 16.74 -11.26 -3.26
C PRO A 208 16.24 -12.08 -4.45
N LYS A 209 17.14 -12.39 -5.39
CA LYS A 209 16.85 -12.99 -6.70
C LYS A 209 16.07 -14.30 -6.58
N GLU A 210 16.34 -15.10 -5.56
CA GLU A 210 15.68 -16.38 -5.30
C GLU A 210 14.19 -16.26 -4.96
N ARG A 211 13.71 -15.07 -4.59
CA ARG A 211 12.30 -14.78 -4.30
C ARG A 211 11.61 -13.94 -5.37
N ILE A 212 12.37 -13.47 -6.37
CA ILE A 212 11.88 -12.53 -7.37
C ILE A 212 11.45 -13.27 -8.63
N HIS A 213 10.23 -12.98 -9.07
CA HIS A 213 9.74 -13.31 -10.40
C HIS A 213 9.44 -12.03 -11.15
N THR A 214 9.70 -12.01 -12.46
CA THR A 214 9.40 -10.87 -13.32
C THR A 214 8.14 -11.16 -14.13
N LEU A 215 7.26 -10.18 -14.24
CA LEU A 215 6.06 -10.22 -15.06
C LEU A 215 6.00 -8.95 -15.89
N LEU A 216 5.83 -9.11 -17.21
CA LEU A 216 5.61 -8.00 -18.13
C LEU A 216 4.17 -8.04 -18.63
N LEU A 217 3.48 -6.90 -18.52
CA LEU A 217 2.15 -6.72 -19.09
C LEU A 217 2.10 -5.39 -19.84
N GLU A 218 1.27 -5.31 -20.87
CA GLU A 218 1.03 -4.05 -21.58
C GLU A 218 0.16 -3.11 -20.73
N THR A 219 -0.84 -3.69 -20.04
CA THR A 219 -1.71 -2.98 -19.11
C THR A 219 -2.03 -3.88 -17.93
N LEU A 220 -2.42 -3.29 -16.79
CA LEU A 220 -2.95 -4.04 -15.66
C LEU A 220 -4.46 -3.81 -15.55
N ALA A 221 -5.24 -4.70 -16.17
CA ALA A 221 -6.67 -4.78 -15.94
C ALA A 221 -6.97 -5.49 -14.61
N PHE A 222 -8.14 -5.21 -14.01
CA PHE A 222 -8.53 -5.85 -12.75
C PHE A 222 -8.80 -7.35 -12.90
N GLU A 223 -9.22 -7.78 -14.09
CA GLU A 223 -9.36 -9.20 -14.45
C GLU A 223 -8.00 -9.91 -14.38
N THR A 224 -6.97 -9.32 -14.97
CA THR A 224 -5.60 -9.84 -14.88
C THR A 224 -5.10 -9.83 -13.44
N LEU A 225 -5.44 -8.82 -12.64
CA LEU A 225 -5.10 -8.82 -11.22
C LEU A 225 -5.77 -9.97 -10.46
N LYS A 226 -7.02 -10.31 -10.79
CA LYS A 226 -7.73 -11.47 -10.23
C LYS A 226 -7.10 -12.80 -10.65
N GLU A 227 -6.59 -12.89 -11.87
CA GLU A 227 -5.88 -14.08 -12.37
C GLU A 227 -4.52 -14.26 -11.68
N ILE A 228 -3.76 -13.17 -11.52
CA ILE A 228 -2.50 -13.18 -10.76
C ILE A 228 -2.77 -13.55 -9.29
N ASN A 229 -3.92 -13.11 -8.76
CA ASN A 229 -4.40 -13.35 -7.41
C ASN A 229 -3.34 -13.10 -6.31
N PRO A 230 -2.71 -11.90 -6.26
CA PRO A 230 -1.72 -11.62 -5.24
C PRO A 230 -2.41 -11.38 -3.88
N GLU A 231 -1.72 -11.73 -2.81
CA GLU A 231 -2.19 -11.48 -1.44
C GLU A 231 -2.01 -10.02 -1.01
N MET A 232 -1.13 -9.29 -1.72
CA MET A 232 -0.98 -7.85 -1.61
C MET A 232 -0.44 -7.29 -2.94
N VAL A 233 -0.91 -6.09 -3.31
CA VAL A 233 -0.26 -5.29 -4.35
C VAL A 233 0.50 -4.14 -3.70
N ALA A 234 1.74 -3.93 -4.13
CA ALA A 234 2.61 -2.90 -3.61
C ALA A 234 3.10 -1.99 -4.73
N MET A 235 3.11 -0.68 -4.49
CA MET A 235 3.71 0.28 -5.41
C MET A 235 4.34 1.45 -4.66
N HIS A 236 5.28 2.12 -5.31
CA HIS A 236 5.70 3.45 -4.90
C HIS A 236 5.04 4.52 -5.78
N THR A 237 5.03 5.76 -5.31
CA THR A 237 4.55 6.92 -6.07
C THR A 237 5.41 8.14 -5.78
N SER A 238 5.73 8.92 -6.81
CA SER A 238 6.40 10.22 -6.68
C SER A 238 5.39 11.35 -6.84
N GLY A 239 5.45 12.36 -5.97
CA GLY A 239 4.58 13.54 -6.09
C GLY A 239 3.11 13.27 -5.77
N ALA A 240 2.21 13.53 -6.73
CA ALA A 240 0.78 13.27 -6.58
C ALA A 240 0.47 11.80 -6.88
N ILE A 241 -0.45 11.21 -6.10
CA ILE A 241 -0.93 9.85 -6.33
C ILE A 241 -1.51 9.78 -7.75
N SER A 242 -0.92 8.92 -8.58
CA SER A 242 -1.36 8.74 -9.97
C SER A 242 -2.80 8.21 -10.01
N LEU A 243 -3.52 8.48 -11.11
CA LEU A 243 -4.86 7.93 -11.31
C LEU A 243 -4.84 6.40 -11.22
N PHE A 244 -3.75 5.77 -11.66
CA PHE A 244 -3.52 4.34 -11.53
C PHE A 244 -3.46 3.89 -10.06
N ALA A 245 -2.61 4.54 -9.26
CA ALA A 245 -2.49 4.23 -7.83
C ALA A 245 -3.80 4.45 -7.08
N PHE A 246 -4.53 5.51 -7.45
CA PHE A 246 -5.87 5.77 -6.94
C PHE A 246 -6.87 4.67 -7.31
N ASN A 247 -6.93 4.26 -8.58
CA ASN A 247 -7.83 3.20 -9.01
C ASN A 247 -7.52 1.88 -8.29
N LEU A 248 -6.25 1.53 -8.12
CA LEU A 248 -5.87 0.33 -7.39
C LEU A 248 -6.30 0.41 -5.92
N LEU A 249 -6.04 1.53 -5.24
CA LEU A 249 -6.51 1.73 -3.88
C LEU A 249 -8.05 1.61 -3.77
N LYS A 250 -8.81 1.82 -4.85
CA LYS A 250 -10.28 1.91 -4.80
C LYS A 250 -10.90 0.57 -5.10
N GLU A 251 -10.38 -0.08 -6.13
CA GLU A 251 -11.02 -1.21 -6.79
C GLU A 251 -10.26 -2.52 -6.57
N SER A 252 -9.05 -2.49 -5.98
CA SER A 252 -8.35 -3.72 -5.60
C SER A 252 -9.15 -4.54 -4.60
N PHE A 253 -9.28 -5.83 -4.89
CA PHE A 253 -9.87 -6.84 -4.01
C PHE A 253 -8.89 -7.33 -2.94
N THR A 254 -7.59 -7.02 -3.10
CA THR A 254 -6.51 -7.43 -2.20
C THR A 254 -5.87 -6.23 -1.51
N ASP A 255 -5.16 -6.47 -0.41
CA ASP A 255 -4.52 -5.41 0.37
C ASP A 255 -3.55 -4.60 -0.51
N VAL A 256 -3.49 -3.29 -0.29
CA VAL A 256 -2.69 -2.39 -1.12
C VAL A 256 -1.69 -1.64 -0.26
N LEU A 257 -0.41 -1.77 -0.58
CA LEU A 257 0.66 -1.00 0.04
C LEU A 257 1.14 0.09 -0.92
N VAL A 258 1.13 1.33 -0.45
CA VAL A 258 1.64 2.49 -1.20
C VAL A 258 2.72 3.18 -0.39
N HIS A 259 3.86 3.43 -1.01
CA HIS A 259 4.91 4.26 -0.43
C HIS A 259 5.10 5.51 -1.29
N LYS A 260 4.79 6.69 -0.76
CA LYS A 260 5.17 7.93 -1.42
C LYS A 260 6.66 8.17 -1.17
N VAL A 261 7.41 8.31 -2.25
CA VAL A 261 8.83 8.68 -2.23
C VAL A 261 8.93 10.15 -2.62
N ASP A 262 9.73 10.90 -1.86
CA ASP A 262 9.97 12.33 -2.06
C ASP A 262 10.93 12.61 -3.24
#